data_AF-A0A940V056-F1
#
_entry.id   AF-A0A940V056-F1
#
_cell.length_a   1.000
_cell.length_b   1.000
_cell.length_c   1.000
_cell.angle_alpha   90.00
_cell.angle_beta   90.00
_cell.angle_gamma   90.00
#
_symmetry.space_group_name_H-M   'P 1'
#
loop_
_entity.id
_entity.type
_entity.pdbx_description
1 polymer ?
#
loop_
_entity_poly.entity_id
_entity_poly.type
_entity_poly.pdbx_seq_one_letter_code
_entity_poly.pdbx_strand_id
1 'polypeptide(L)'
;METSSRTNQELLQEISLLKQRIKDLEQSVLEHHGPLAKVKTLNGFLPICASCKKIRDDKGYWEQLEGYITKHSEARFSHGICPECAEQLYPQLSRKQNSWQGPKPILSSLCHQFQK
;
A
#
# COMPACT_ATOMS: atom_id res chain seq x y z
N MET A 1 -57.80 -8.48 31.88
CA MET A 1 -56.54 -7.99 32.50
C MET A 1 -55.36 -8.91 32.17
N GLU A 2 -55.53 -10.22 32.11
CA GLU A 2 -54.42 -11.19 31.89
C GLU A 2 -53.84 -11.18 30.47
N THR A 3 -54.65 -10.88 29.44
CA THR A 3 -54.20 -10.84 28.04
C THR A 3 -53.17 -9.73 27.80
N SER A 4 -53.37 -8.53 28.36
CA SER A 4 -52.44 -7.41 28.25
C SER A 4 -51.11 -7.64 28.97
N SER A 5 -51.13 -8.40 30.08
CA SER A 5 -49.91 -8.77 30.81
C SER A 5 -49.07 -9.77 30.00
N ARG A 6 -49.75 -10.72 29.35
CA ARG A 6 -49.13 -11.74 28.50
C ARG A 6 -48.52 -11.14 27.24
N THR A 7 -49.21 -10.20 26.59
CA THR A 7 -48.67 -9.45 25.44
C THR A 7 -47.49 -8.57 25.84
N ASN A 8 -47.51 -7.96 27.03
CA ASN A 8 -46.38 -7.18 27.51
C ASN A 8 -45.14 -8.06 27.77
N GLN A 9 -45.31 -9.29 28.26
CA GLN A 9 -44.22 -10.25 28.41
C GLN A 9 -43.64 -10.70 27.06
N GLU A 10 -44.49 -10.97 26.07
CA GLU A 10 -44.06 -11.33 24.71
C GLU A 10 -43.28 -10.19 24.04
N LEU A 11 -43.77 -8.95 24.16
CA LEU A 11 -43.08 -7.76 23.66
C LEU A 11 -41.70 -7.57 24.31
N LEU A 12 -41.57 -7.84 25.61
CA LEU A 12 -40.28 -7.76 26.31
C LEU A 12 -39.29 -8.82 25.81
N GLN A 13 -39.77 -10.04 25.52
CA GLN A 13 -38.94 -11.10 24.95
C GLN A 13 -38.46 -10.72 23.53
N GLU A 14 -39.34 -10.15 22.72
CA GLU A 14 -39.02 -9.73 21.36
C GLU A 14 -38.01 -8.58 21.32
N ILE A 15 -38.18 -7.56 22.18
CA ILE A 15 -37.21 -6.47 22.34
C ILE A 15 -35.84 -7.00 22.78
N SER A 16 -35.81 -7.98 23.69
CA SER A 16 -34.55 -8.60 24.14
C SER A 16 -33.84 -9.31 22.99
N LEU A 17 -34.58 -10.04 22.17
CA LEU A 17 -34.04 -10.75 21.00
C LEU A 17 -33.49 -9.77 19.95
N LEU A 18 -34.23 -8.70 19.66
CA LEU A 18 -33.80 -7.67 18.71
C LEU A 18 -32.51 -6.98 19.17
N LYS A 19 -32.37 -6.69 20.47
CA LYS A 19 -31.14 -6.11 21.02
C LYS A 19 -29.92 -7.02 20.86
N GLN A 20 -30.09 -8.32 21.08
CA GLN A 20 -29.02 -9.30 20.83
C GLN A 20 -28.61 -9.28 19.36
N ARG A 21 -29.59 -9.33 18.46
CA ARG A 21 -29.33 -9.35 17.01
C ARG A 21 -28.65 -8.09 16.50
N ILE A 22 -29.03 -6.92 17.02
CA ILE A 22 -28.36 -5.65 16.71
C ILE A 22 -26.90 -5.71 17.14
N LYS A 23 -26.62 -6.23 18.34
CA LYS A 23 -25.25 -6.36 18.85
C LYS A 23 -24.39 -7.28 17.97
N ASP A 24 -24.94 -8.41 17.54
CA ASP A 24 -24.23 -9.37 16.67
C ASP A 24 -23.95 -8.76 15.29
N LEU A 25 -24.91 -8.00 14.75
CA LEU A 25 -24.74 -7.26 13.49
C LEU A 25 -23.67 -6.18 13.62
N GLU A 26 -23.68 -5.40 14.69
CA GLU A 26 -22.66 -4.38 14.96
C GLU A 26 -21.26 -5.01 15.07
N GLN A 27 -21.14 -6.18 15.69
CA GLN A 27 -19.88 -6.90 15.80
C GLN A 27 -19.38 -7.42 14.45
N SER A 28 -20.27 -7.97 13.61
CA SER A 28 -19.91 -8.43 12.26
C SER A 28 -19.53 -7.26 11.33
N VAL A 29 -20.22 -6.12 11.44
CA VAL A 29 -19.86 -4.89 10.73
C VAL A 29 -18.48 -4.41 11.16
N LEU A 30 -18.17 -4.42 12.46
CA LEU A 30 -16.85 -4.05 12.97
C LEU A 30 -15.74 -5.02 12.53
N GLU A 31 -16.06 -6.30 12.34
CA GLU A 31 -15.11 -7.30 11.85
C GLU A 31 -14.78 -7.12 10.36
N HIS A 32 -15.79 -6.90 9.52
CA HIS A 32 -15.61 -6.72 8.07
C HIS A 32 -15.17 -5.30 7.67
N HIS A 33 -15.59 -4.29 8.43
CA HIS A 33 -15.16 -2.90 8.28
C HIS A 33 -14.09 -2.50 9.31
N GLY A 34 -13.51 -3.49 10.00
CA GLY A 34 -12.32 -3.31 10.84
C GLY A 34 -11.28 -2.53 10.06
N PRO A 35 -10.48 -1.68 10.74
CA PRO A 35 -9.88 -0.49 10.16
C PRO A 35 -9.36 -0.85 8.80
N LEU A 36 -9.94 -0.25 7.75
CA LEU A 36 -9.44 -0.26 6.39
C LEU A 36 -7.99 0.21 6.50
N ALA A 37 -7.10 -0.71 6.83
CA ALA A 37 -5.72 -0.46 7.18
C ALA A 37 -5.04 -0.30 5.85
N LYS A 38 -5.34 0.85 5.25
CA LYS A 38 -4.56 1.57 4.27
C LYS A 38 -3.91 0.64 3.26
N VAL A 39 -4.73 -0.04 2.46
CA VAL A 39 -4.31 -0.21 1.07
C VAL A 39 -4.33 1.22 0.50
N LYS A 40 -3.21 1.94 0.61
CA LYS A 40 -3.05 3.26 0.00
C LYS A 40 -2.88 3.05 -1.50
N THR A 41 -3.91 2.52 -2.14
CA THR A 41 -3.92 2.46 -3.60
C THR A 41 -4.13 3.87 -4.09
N LEU A 42 -3.19 4.35 -4.90
CA LEU A 42 -3.36 5.57 -5.69
C LEU A 42 -4.55 5.35 -6.64
N ASN A 43 -5.75 5.70 -6.19
CA ASN A 43 -6.99 5.58 -6.96
C ASN A 43 -7.35 6.95 -7.55
N GLY A 44 -7.68 6.99 -8.84
CA GLY A 44 -8.18 8.19 -9.52
C GLY A 44 -7.20 8.79 -10.55
N PHE A 45 -7.57 9.97 -11.06
CA PHE A 45 -6.80 10.70 -12.07
C PHE A 45 -5.90 11.73 -11.39
N LEU A 46 -4.57 11.55 -11.47
CA LEU A 46 -3.62 12.48 -10.88
C LEU A 46 -3.23 13.58 -11.89
N PRO A 47 -3.56 14.86 -11.60
CA PRO A 47 -3.14 15.97 -12.45
C PRO A 47 -1.62 16.13 -12.42
N ILE A 48 -0.97 15.86 -13.56
CA ILE A 48 0.47 16.01 -13.74
C ILE A 48 0.79 17.22 -14.62
N CYS A 49 1.83 17.98 -14.27
CA CYS A 49 2.29 19.09 -15.09
C CYS A 49 2.93 18.53 -16.37
N ALA A 50 2.44 18.96 -17.54
CA ALA A 50 2.95 18.49 -18.83
C ALA A 50 4.45 18.80 -19.02
N SER A 51 4.92 19.94 -18.50
CA SER A 51 6.30 20.44 -18.65
C SER A 51 7.27 19.81 -17.63
N CYS A 52 6.98 19.91 -16.34
CA CYS A 52 7.93 19.51 -15.28
C CYS A 52 7.58 18.21 -14.55
N LYS A 53 6.50 17.52 -14.94
CA LYS A 53 6.05 16.23 -14.39
C LYS A 53 5.74 16.20 -12.89
N LYS A 54 5.65 17.37 -12.23
CA LYS A 54 5.13 17.48 -10.87
C LYS A 54 3.66 17.06 -10.80
N ILE A 55 3.25 16.47 -9.68
CA ILE A 55 1.86 16.13 -9.39
C ILE A 55 1.25 17.26 -8.57
N ARG A 56 0.00 17.62 -8.87
CA ARG A 56 -0.79 18.54 -8.05
C ARG A 56 -1.59 17.76 -7.00
N ASP A 57 -1.44 18.14 -5.73
CA ASP A 57 -2.19 17.56 -4.62
C ASP A 57 -3.60 18.14 -4.50
N ASP A 58 -4.43 17.56 -3.62
CA ASP A 58 -5.80 18.01 -3.37
C ASP A 58 -5.87 19.43 -2.76
N LYS A 59 -4.76 19.91 -2.18
CA LYS A 59 -4.62 21.27 -1.63
C LYS A 59 -4.16 22.28 -2.69
N GLY A 60 -3.86 21.82 -3.89
CA GLY A 60 -3.43 22.62 -5.03
C GLY A 60 -1.93 22.88 -5.11
N TYR A 61 -1.10 22.30 -4.24
CA TYR A 61 0.36 22.39 -4.30
C TYR A 61 0.95 21.43 -5.32
N TRP A 62 2.08 21.83 -5.90
CA TRP A 62 2.84 21.02 -6.83
C TRP A 62 4.02 20.37 -6.14
N GLU A 63 4.09 19.04 -6.18
CA GLU A 63 5.19 18.27 -5.63
C GLU A 63 5.82 17.32 -6.65
N GLN A 64 7.05 16.88 -6.38
CA GLN A 64 7.73 15.89 -7.22
C GLN A 64 7.01 14.55 -7.13
N LEU A 65 7.07 13.79 -8.23
CA LEU A 65 6.41 12.49 -8.40
C LEU A 65 6.78 11.52 -7.27
N GLU A 66 8.07 11.41 -6.99
CA GLU A 66 8.63 10.54 -5.97
C GLU A 66 8.10 10.91 -4.58
N GLY A 67 8.05 12.21 -4.29
CA GLY A 67 7.51 12.74 -3.04
C GLY A 67 6.03 12.40 -2.84
N TYR A 68 5.23 12.58 -3.89
CA TYR A 68 3.81 12.23 -3.88
C TYR A 68 3.63 10.73 -3.63
N ILE A 69 4.31 9.88 -4.42
CA ILE A 69 4.16 8.42 -4.32
C ILE A 69 4.60 7.91 -2.95
N THR A 70 5.71 8.38 -2.39
CA THR A 70 6.16 7.92 -1.07
C THR A 70 5.23 8.35 0.07
N LYS A 71 4.53 9.50 -0.04
CA LYS A 71 3.52 9.91 0.96
C LYS A 71 2.26 9.04 0.87
N HIS A 72 1.84 8.76 -0.37
CA HIS A 72 0.58 8.10 -0.68
C HIS A 72 0.69 6.59 -0.93
N SER A 73 1.86 5.97 -0.76
CA SER A 73 2.06 4.52 -0.89
C SER A 73 3.18 4.04 0.05
N GLU A 74 3.53 2.76 -0.01
CA GLU A 74 4.69 2.19 0.71
C GLU A 74 5.94 2.09 -0.18
N ALA A 75 5.91 2.66 -1.38
CA ALA A 75 7.01 2.57 -2.33
C ALA A 75 8.26 3.33 -1.85
N ARG A 76 9.43 2.71 -2.06
CA ARG A 76 10.75 3.30 -1.82
C ARG A 76 11.50 3.45 -3.14
N PHE A 77 12.07 4.63 -3.35
CA PHE A 77 12.85 4.93 -4.55
C PHE A 77 14.35 4.80 -4.27
N SER A 78 15.07 4.27 -5.24
CA SER A 78 16.53 4.36 -5.31
C SER A 78 16.90 5.10 -6.59
N HIS A 79 18.05 5.75 -6.59
CA HIS A 79 18.53 6.47 -7.77
C HIS A 79 19.47 5.56 -8.56
N GLY A 80 19.15 5.35 -9.84
CA GLY A 80 19.97 4.60 -10.79
C GLY A 80 20.01 5.32 -12.14
N ILE A 81 20.97 4.94 -12.98
CA ILE A 81 21.10 5.45 -14.35
C ILE A 81 20.83 4.28 -15.30
N CYS A 82 19.88 4.41 -16.22
CA CYS A 82 19.63 3.38 -17.22
C CYS A 82 20.77 3.33 -18.26
N PRO A 83 20.94 2.21 -19.00
CA PRO A 83 22.01 2.09 -19.99
C PRO A 83 22.02 3.22 -21.03
N GLU A 84 20.85 3.65 -21.50
CA GLU A 84 20.70 4.74 -22.48
C GLU A 84 21.23 6.08 -21.93
N CYS A 85 20.83 6.44 -20.71
CA CYS A 85 21.33 7.66 -20.05
C CYS A 85 22.83 7.56 -19.75
N ALA A 86 23.33 6.36 -19.40
CA ALA A 86 24.75 6.16 -19.16
C ALA A 86 25.57 6.35 -20.45
N GLU A 87 25.09 5.86 -21.59
CA GLU A 87 25.71 6.08 -22.90
C GLU A 87 25.74 7.56 -23.30
N GLN A 88 24.67 8.30 -23.01
CA GLN A 88 24.59 9.73 -23.33
C GLN A 88 25.46 10.60 -22.43
N LEU A 89 25.45 10.35 -21.11
CA LEU A 89 26.17 11.16 -20.13
C LEU A 89 27.65 10.77 -20.03
N TYR A 90 27.98 9.50 -20.28
CA TYR A 90 29.33 8.95 -20.17
C TYR A 90 29.73 8.14 -21.42
N PRO A 91 29.70 8.74 -22.63
CA PRO A 91 29.98 8.04 -23.88
C PRO A 91 31.40 7.45 -23.94
N GLN A 92 32.34 8.02 -23.19
CA GLN A 92 33.71 7.51 -23.06
C GLN A 92 33.81 6.24 -22.21
N LEU A 93 32.86 6.03 -21.29
CA LEU A 93 32.79 4.85 -20.42
C LEU A 93 31.91 3.75 -21.03
N SER A 94 31.02 4.08 -21.96
CA SER A 94 30.14 3.12 -22.65
C SER A 94 30.81 2.33 -23.77
N ARG A 95 32.15 2.37 -23.87
CA ARG A 95 32.94 1.57 -24.80
C ARG A 95 32.81 0.09 -24.43
N LYS A 96 31.78 -0.57 -24.96
CA LYS A 96 31.44 -2.00 -24.85
C LYS A 96 32.51 -2.83 -24.14
N GLN A 97 32.36 -3.04 -22.84
CA GLN A 97 32.81 -4.27 -22.22
C GLN A 97 31.61 -5.22 -22.18
N ASN A 98 31.31 -5.79 -23.34
CA ASN A 98 30.70 -7.12 -23.38
C ASN A 98 31.79 -8.11 -22.95
N SER A 99 32.15 -8.07 -21.67
CA SER A 99 33.08 -8.98 -21.03
C SER A 99 32.88 -8.87 -19.53
N TRP A 100 31.77 -9.43 -19.04
CA TRP A 100 31.76 -9.87 -17.65
C TRP A 100 32.83 -10.96 -17.50
N GLN A 101 34.06 -10.53 -17.21
CA GLN A 101 35.20 -11.35 -16.77
C GLN A 101 35.43 -11.06 -15.28
N GLY A 102 34.35 -11.06 -14.49
CA GLY A 102 34.51 -11.12 -13.04
C GLY A 102 35.36 -12.35 -12.69
N PRO A 103 36.15 -12.31 -11.59
CA PRO A 103 36.83 -13.52 -11.14
C PRO A 103 35.76 -14.59 -10.94
N LYS A 104 35.93 -15.77 -11.57
CA LYS A 104 35.11 -16.95 -11.25
C LYS A 104 35.10 -17.04 -9.72
N PRO A 105 33.93 -17.08 -9.06
CA PRO A 105 33.89 -17.09 -7.60
C PRO A 105 34.69 -18.29 -7.11
N ILE A 106 35.90 -18.01 -6.62
CA ILE A 106 36.68 -18.95 -5.84
C ILE A 106 36.02 -18.86 -4.47
N LEU A 107 35.17 -19.84 -4.15
CA LEU A 107 34.73 -20.28 -2.82
C LEU A 107 33.29 -20.81 -2.89
N SER A 108 33.13 -21.93 -3.59
CA SER A 108 32.08 -22.91 -3.30
C SER A 108 32.32 -23.67 -1.98
N SER A 109 32.95 -23.04 -0.98
CA SER A 109 33.37 -23.73 0.26
C SER A 109 33.06 -22.98 1.56
N LEU A 110 32.55 -21.75 1.53
CA LEU A 110 32.26 -21.00 2.77
C LEU A 110 30.90 -20.27 2.72
N CYS A 111 29.86 -20.93 2.18
CA CYS A 111 28.47 -20.48 2.26
C CYS A 111 27.75 -21.00 3.52
N HIS A 112 28.43 -21.09 4.67
CA HIS A 112 27.85 -21.66 5.91
C HIS A 112 28.07 -20.86 7.19
N GLN A 113 28.59 -19.63 7.13
CA GLN A 113 29.03 -18.97 8.38
C GLN A 113 28.37 -17.65 8.75
N PHE A 114 27.36 -17.19 8.01
CA PHE A 114 26.56 -16.04 8.45
C PHE A 114 25.06 -16.29 8.27
N GLN A 115 24.58 -17.33 8.95
CA GLN A 115 23.23 -17.42 9.49
C GLN A 115 23.31 -17.97 10.92
N LYS A 116 23.79 -17.13 11.84
CA LYS A 116 23.41 -17.13 13.25
C LYS A 116 23.50 -15.71 13.78
#